data_AF-A0A928E2N6-F1
#
_entry.id   AF-A0A928E2N6-F1
#
_cell.length_a   1.000
_cell.length_b   1.000
_cell.length_c   1.000
_cell.angle_alpha   90.00
_cell.angle_beta   90.00
_cell.angle_gamma   90.00
#
_symmetry.space_group_name_H-M   'P 1'
#
loop_
_entity.id
_entity.type
_entity.pdbx_description
1 polymer ?
#
loop_
_entity_poly.entity_id
_entity_poly.type
_entity_poly.pdbx_seq_one_letter_code
_entity_poly.pdbx_strand_id
1 'polypeptide(L)'
;MSRLPLFMSSLALIAAFAASGIVSAATETSDWGKLSTGEEVKLFTMTNDNGMVVKVSNYGALVTSIIVPDKDGKMADVSLGFDSVEGY
;
A
#
# COMPACT_ATOMS: atom_id res chain seq x y z
N MET A 1 7.22 -47.31 -3.76
CA MET A 1 7.70 -46.43 -4.84
C MET A 1 6.62 -45.40 -5.12
N SER A 2 6.58 -44.35 -4.30
CA SER A 2 5.60 -43.26 -4.41
C SER A 2 5.99 -42.36 -5.58
N ARG A 3 5.13 -42.26 -6.60
CA ARG A 3 5.34 -41.38 -7.75
C ARG A 3 4.57 -40.08 -7.55
N LEU A 4 5.36 -39.04 -7.29
CA LEU A 4 5.18 -37.58 -7.31
C LEU A 4 3.93 -37.02 -8.04
N PRO A 5 3.18 -36.04 -7.47
CA PRO A 5 2.23 -35.26 -8.23
C PRO A 5 2.91 -34.07 -8.92
N LEU A 6 2.73 -34.03 -10.23
CA LEU A 6 3.11 -33.01 -11.18
C LEU A 6 2.09 -31.86 -11.13
N PHE A 7 2.30 -30.85 -10.27
CA PHE A 7 1.51 -29.60 -10.23
C PHE A 7 2.45 -28.40 -10.24
N MET A 8 3.17 -28.20 -11.33
CA MET A 8 3.81 -26.92 -11.65
C MET A 8 3.80 -26.77 -13.17
N SER A 9 2.74 -26.19 -13.71
CA SER A 9 2.77 -25.65 -15.06
C SER A 9 1.90 -24.40 -15.16
N SER A 10 2.56 -23.34 -15.62
CA SER A 10 2.00 -22.24 -16.41
C SER A 10 1.08 -21.26 -15.70
N LEU A 11 1.66 -20.12 -15.31
CA LEU A 11 1.00 -18.86 -15.63
C LEU A 11 2.00 -17.93 -16.34
N ALA A 12 1.85 -17.90 -17.65
CA ALA A 12 2.53 -17.00 -18.54
C ALA A 12 2.05 -15.55 -18.31
N LEU A 13 3.02 -14.64 -18.40
CA LEU A 13 2.93 -13.37 -19.11
C LEU A 13 1.82 -12.39 -18.66
N ILE A 14 2.20 -11.37 -17.89
CA ILE A 14 1.48 -10.09 -17.90
C ILE A 14 2.45 -8.98 -18.30
N ALA A 15 2.27 -8.60 -19.57
CA ALA A 15 2.51 -7.33 -20.23
C ALA A 15 3.48 -6.32 -19.58
N ALA A 16 4.61 -6.12 -20.26
CA ALA A 16 5.25 -4.82 -20.32
C ALA A 16 4.30 -3.83 -21.00
N PHE A 17 3.84 -2.81 -20.27
CA PHE A 17 3.22 -1.64 -20.88
C PHE A 17 4.04 -0.41 -20.50
N ALA A 18 4.85 0.05 -21.45
CA ALA A 18 5.58 1.31 -21.36
C ALA A 18 4.80 2.38 -22.12
N ALA A 19 4.47 3.48 -21.43
CA ALA A 19 4.65 4.88 -21.87
C ALA A 19 3.58 5.82 -21.31
N SER A 20 4.02 6.62 -20.33
CA SER A 20 3.82 8.06 -20.19
C SER A 20 2.44 8.69 -20.45
N GLY A 21 1.83 9.21 -19.38
CA GLY A 21 0.86 10.31 -19.45
C GLY A 21 -0.10 10.35 -18.28
N ILE A 22 0.22 11.15 -17.26
CA ILE A 22 -0.54 11.37 -16.00
C ILE A 22 -0.70 10.09 -15.19
N VAL A 23 0.19 9.95 -14.21
CA VAL A 23 0.09 8.94 -13.15
C VAL A 23 -1.22 9.17 -12.41
N SER A 24 -2.24 8.37 -12.72
CA SER A 24 -3.41 8.25 -11.86
C SER A 24 -2.92 7.56 -10.60
N ALA A 25 -2.57 8.34 -9.57
CA ALA A 25 -2.25 7.78 -8.26
C ALA A 25 -3.42 6.89 -7.84
N ALA A 26 -3.21 5.58 -7.86
CA ALA A 26 -4.24 4.63 -7.46
C ALA A 26 -4.54 4.93 -6.00
N THR A 27 -5.76 5.39 -5.74
CA THR A 27 -6.19 5.82 -4.42
C THR A 27 -7.19 4.80 -3.92
N GLU A 28 -6.78 4.06 -2.91
CA GLU A 28 -7.64 3.10 -2.21
C GLU A 28 -8.09 3.73 -0.90
N THR A 29 -9.38 3.57 -0.57
CA THR A 29 -9.94 4.03 0.70
C THR A 29 -10.35 2.81 1.52
N SER A 30 -9.95 2.77 2.79
CA SER A 30 -10.35 1.74 3.74
C SER A 30 -10.79 2.36 5.06
N ASP A 31 -11.60 1.62 5.83
CA ASP A 31 -11.89 1.99 7.22
C ASP A 31 -10.65 1.68 8.07
N TRP A 32 -10.23 2.63 8.89
CA TRP A 32 -9.04 2.53 9.74
C TRP A 32 -9.38 2.33 11.21
N GLY A 33 -10.43 2.99 11.69
CA GLY A 33 -10.85 2.89 13.07
C GLY A 33 -11.98 3.87 13.41
N LYS A 34 -12.24 4.04 14.71
CA LYS A 34 -13.29 4.90 15.22
C LYS A 34 -12.80 5.67 16.43
N LEU A 35 -13.04 6.99 16.46
CA LEU A 35 -12.69 7.83 17.59
C LEU A 35 -13.57 7.52 18.80
N SER A 36 -13.09 7.88 20.00
CA SER A 36 -13.89 7.81 21.24
C SER A 36 -15.18 8.64 21.18
N THR A 37 -15.19 9.68 20.34
CA THR A 37 -16.36 10.52 20.03
C THR A 37 -17.38 9.82 19.13
N GLY A 38 -17.02 8.71 18.50
CA GLY A 38 -17.87 7.90 17.65
C GLY A 38 -17.74 8.17 16.14
N GLU A 39 -16.83 9.03 15.72
CA GLU A 39 -16.58 9.33 14.30
C GLU A 39 -15.74 8.24 13.63
N GLU A 40 -16.11 7.86 12.39
CA GLU A 40 -15.36 6.91 11.58
C GLU A 40 -14.12 7.55 10.97
N VAL A 41 -13.00 6.87 11.12
CA VAL A 41 -11.72 7.29 10.56
C VAL A 41 -11.37 6.40 9.38
N LYS A 42 -11.09 7.04 8.25
CA LYS A 42 -10.74 6.41 6.97
C LYS A 42 -9.26 6.61 6.70
N LEU A 43 -8.69 5.66 5.95
CA LEU A 43 -7.33 5.72 5.46
C LEU A 43 -7.35 5.76 3.94
N PHE A 44 -6.59 6.70 3.38
CA PHE A 44 -6.37 6.86 1.95
C PHE A 44 -4.97 6.39 1.63
N THR A 45 -4.86 5.32 0.84
CA THR A 45 -3.58 4.79 0.36
C THR A 45 -3.38 5.24 -1.07
N MET A 46 -2.29 5.97 -1.32
CA MET A 46 -1.93 6.48 -2.63
C MET A 46 -0.63 5.81 -3.09
N THR A 47 -0.64 5.25 -4.30
CA THR A 47 0.54 4.63 -4.92
C THR A 47 0.94 5.38 -6.17
N ASN A 48 2.23 5.68 -6.33
CA ASN A 48 2.78 6.26 -7.56
C ASN A 48 3.43 5.22 -8.48
N ASP A 49 3.77 5.62 -9.70
CA ASP A 49 4.40 4.76 -10.71
C ASP A 49 5.78 4.21 -10.32
N ASN A 50 6.44 4.85 -9.35
CA ASN A 50 7.75 4.42 -8.87
C ASN A 50 7.65 3.49 -7.64
N GLY A 51 6.44 3.02 -7.31
CA GLY A 51 6.18 2.09 -6.22
C GLY A 51 6.14 2.73 -4.83
N MET A 52 6.27 4.05 -4.72
CA MET A 52 6.10 4.74 -3.43
C MET A 52 4.64 4.71 -3.01
N VAL A 53 4.40 4.41 -1.73
CA VAL A 53 3.07 4.36 -1.13
C VAL A 53 2.99 5.36 0.01
N VAL A 54 1.94 6.19 0.01
CA VAL A 54 1.65 7.12 1.10
C VAL A 54 0.27 6.82 1.65
N LYS A 55 0.15 6.71 2.98
CA LYS A 55 -1.14 6.53 3.66
C LYS A 55 -1.47 7.76 4.49
N VAL A 56 -2.69 8.27 4.32
CA VAL A 56 -3.17 9.49 4.99
C VAL A 56 -4.53 9.22 5.61
N SER A 57 -4.76 9.71 6.83
CA SER A 57 -6.05 9.62 7.50
C SER A 57 -6.91 10.88 7.26
N ASN A 58 -8.24 10.73 7.20
CA ASN A 58 -9.16 11.89 7.30
C ASN A 58 -9.13 12.55 8.69
N TYR A 59 -8.61 11.86 9.72
CA TYR A 59 -8.39 12.45 11.02
C TYR A 59 -7.14 13.33 10.97
N GLY A 60 -7.34 14.65 11.04
CA GLY A 60 -6.26 15.64 11.10
C GLY A 60 -5.33 15.71 9.88
N ALA A 61 -5.69 15.04 8.76
CA ALA A 61 -4.80 14.84 7.61
C ALA A 61 -3.46 14.18 7.96
N LEU A 62 -3.47 13.30 8.97
CA LEU A 62 -2.26 12.64 9.46
C LEU A 62 -1.67 11.71 8.39
N VAL A 63 -0.39 11.87 8.09
CA VAL A 63 0.36 10.91 7.29
C VAL A 63 0.79 9.77 8.22
N THR A 64 0.23 8.58 8.03
CA THR A 64 0.45 7.43 8.91
C THR A 64 1.55 6.51 8.42
N SER A 65 1.86 6.53 7.12
CA SER A 65 2.88 5.69 6.50
C SER A 65 3.43 6.32 5.23
N ILE A 66 4.76 6.27 5.06
CA ILE A 66 5.43 6.64 3.80
C ILE A 66 6.39 5.50 3.46
N ILE A 67 6.02 4.66 2.51
CA ILE A 67 6.80 3.50 2.08
C ILE A 67 7.56 3.86 0.80
N VAL A 68 8.89 3.85 0.89
CA VAL A 68 9.79 4.24 -0.21
C VAL A 68 10.84 3.16 -0.49
N PRO A 69 11.27 2.98 -1.75
CA PRO A 69 12.41 2.12 -2.08
C PRO A 69 13.72 2.77 -1.62
N ASP A 70 14.62 1.97 -1.03
CA ASP A 70 16.00 2.34 -0.82
C ASP A 70 16.83 2.24 -2.12
N LYS A 71 18.14 2.49 -2.03
CA LYS A 71 19.06 2.41 -3.17
C LYS A 71 19.13 1.03 -3.85
N ASP A 72 18.76 -0.03 -3.14
CA ASP A 72 18.76 -1.42 -3.63
C ASP A 72 17.33 -1.86 -4.02
N GLY A 73 16.35 -0.94 -4.00
CA GLY A 73 14.95 -1.21 -4.31
C GLY A 73 14.15 -1.85 -3.18
N LYS A 74 14.69 -1.92 -1.95
CA LYS A 74 13.96 -2.47 -0.81
C LYS A 74 13.02 -1.42 -0.24
N MET A 75 11.76 -1.78 -0.11
CA MET A 75 10.73 -0.89 0.44
C MET A 75 10.84 -0.81 1.97
N ALA A 76 10.83 0.42 2.50
CA ALA A 76 10.79 0.67 3.94
C ALA A 76 9.84 1.82 4.27
N ASP A 77 9.16 1.74 5.41
CA ASP A 77 8.42 2.88 5.98
C ASP A 77 9.40 3.84 6.65
N VAL A 78 9.33 5.11 6.28
CA VAL A 78 10.20 6.17 6.81
C VAL A 78 9.46 7.15 7.72
N SER A 79 8.16 6.93 7.94
CA SER A 79 7.39 7.74 8.88
C SER A 79 7.51 7.20 10.30
N LEU A 80 7.40 8.11 11.26
CA LEU A 80 7.23 7.77 12.67
C LEU A 80 5.74 7.86 12.97
N GLY A 81 5.12 6.75 13.32
CA GLY A 81 3.68 6.68 13.53
C GLY A 81 3.25 5.44 14.27
N PHE A 82 1.94 5.27 14.37
CA PHE A 82 1.29 4.12 14.98
C PHE A 82 0.50 3.33 13.94
N ASP A 83 0.34 2.03 14.16
CA ASP A 83 -0.38 1.14 13.25
C ASP A 83 -1.90 1.39 13.25
N SER A 84 -2.43 2.02 14.31
CA SER A 84 -3.87 2.26 14.50
C SER A 84 -4.16 3.66 15.04
N VAL A 85 -5.42 4.07 14.87
CA VAL A 85 -5.89 5.39 15.31
C VAL A 85 -5.81 5.57 16.83
N GLU A 86 -5.95 4.49 17.60
CA GLU A 86 -5.86 4.50 19.07
C GLU A 86 -4.45 4.81 19.58
N GLY A 87 -3.43 4.69 18.72
CA GLY A 87 -2.08 5.14 19.05
C GLY A 87 -1.92 6.66 19.05
N TYR A 88 -2.85 7.40 18.44
CA TYR A 88 -2.87 8.86 18.33
C TYR A 88 -3.88 9.50 19.28
#